data_AF-A0A943JQ62-F1
#
_entry.id   AF-A0A943JQ62-F1
#
_cell.length_a   1.000
_cell.length_b   1.000
_cell.length_c   1.000
_cell.angle_alpha   90.00
_cell.angle_beta   90.00
_cell.angle_gamma   90.00
#
_symmetry.space_group_name_H-M   'P 1'
#
loop_
_entity.id
_entity.type
_entity.pdbx_description
1 polymer ?
#
loop_
_entity_poly.entity_id
_entity_poly.type
_entity_poly.pdbx_seq_one_letter_code
_entity_poly.pdbx_strand_id
1 'polypeptide(L)'
;MFIFYYWQYLYDKGIFFSYENGTTGIKNLDLSGFITSEPIYIPTEDLLFKFDDFCQKISNIIFSNGKQNEKLINLKNYLLPKLMNGEIDVENIEL
;
A
#
# COMPACT_ATOMS: atom_id res chain seq x y z
N MET A 1 4.76 -11.54 -2.57
CA MET A 1 4.60 -10.46 -1.55
C MET A 1 5.22 -10.72 -0.18
N PHE A 2 5.61 -11.95 0.18
CA PHE A 2 6.07 -12.28 1.53
C PHE A 2 7.25 -11.44 2.05
N ILE A 3 8.35 -11.32 1.29
CA ILE A 3 9.56 -10.60 1.73
C ILE A 3 9.24 -9.15 2.13
N PHE A 4 8.45 -8.45 1.32
CA PHE A 4 8.04 -7.07 1.58
C PHE A 4 7.32 -6.94 2.93
N TYR A 5 6.28 -7.74 3.16
CA TYR A 5 5.51 -7.69 4.40
C TYR A 5 6.31 -8.20 5.61
N TYR A 6 7.18 -9.18 5.42
CA TYR A 6 8.05 -9.66 6.48
C TYR A 6 9.05 -8.58 6.91
N TRP A 7 9.64 -7.87 5.95
CA TRP A 7 10.55 -6.75 6.25
C TRP A 7 9.81 -5.57 6.87
N GLN A 8 8.59 -5.25 6.41
CA GLN A 8 7.75 -4.25 7.07
C GLN A 8 7.47 -4.66 8.52
N TYR A 9 7.14 -5.93 8.77
CA TYR A 9 6.96 -6.45 10.12
C TYR A 9 8.23 -6.30 10.99
N LEU A 10 9.41 -6.61 10.46
CA LEU A 10 10.68 -6.44 11.17
C LEU A 10 10.98 -4.95 11.46
N TYR A 11 10.68 -4.07 10.51
CA TYR A 11 10.78 -2.63 10.68
C TYR A 11 9.86 -2.14 11.80
N ASP A 12 8.58 -2.54 11.77
CA ASP A 12 7.57 -2.14 12.77
C ASP A 12 7.91 -2.69 14.17
N LYS A 13 8.63 -3.81 14.25
CA LYS A 13 9.16 -4.37 15.50
C LYS A 13 10.46 -3.72 15.97
N GLY A 14 11.02 -2.80 15.19
CA GLY A 14 12.28 -2.11 15.50
C GLY A 14 13.53 -2.98 15.34
N ILE A 15 13.44 -4.14 14.68
CA ILE A 15 14.59 -5.05 14.49
C ILE A 15 15.68 -4.37 13.66
N PHE A 16 15.29 -3.63 12.62
CA PHE A 16 16.25 -2.90 11.79
C PHE A 16 17.05 -1.83 12.54
N PHE A 17 16.55 -1.34 13.68
CA PHE A 17 17.28 -0.35 14.48
C PHE A 17 18.67 -0.84 14.91
N SER A 18 18.81 -2.13 15.23
CA SER A 18 20.10 -2.74 15.58
C SER A 18 21.10 -2.80 14.43
N TYR A 19 20.62 -2.61 13.20
CA TYR A 19 21.40 -2.63 11.96
C TYR A 19 21.50 -1.24 11.33
N GLU A 20 20.96 -0.20 11.96
CA GLU A 20 21.05 1.18 11.48
C GLU A 20 22.33 1.83 12.03
N ASN A 21 23.19 2.31 11.13
CA ASN A 21 24.38 3.08 11.45
C ASN A 21 24.21 4.54 10.98
N GLY A 22 24.59 5.51 11.82
CA GLY A 22 24.54 6.92 11.45
C GLY A 22 25.20 7.87 12.45
N THR A 23 26.04 8.79 11.96
CA THR A 23 26.74 9.82 12.76
C THR A 23 26.18 11.24 12.53
N THR A 24 25.28 11.44 11.56
CA THR A 24 24.82 12.76 11.10
C THR A 24 23.30 12.87 10.90
N GLY A 25 22.50 12.03 11.56
CA GLY A 25 21.04 12.02 11.44
C GLY A 25 20.49 11.27 10.21
N ILE A 26 21.38 10.82 9.30
CA ILE A 26 21.05 9.88 8.23
C ILE A 26 21.23 8.46 8.78
N LYS A 27 20.15 7.67 8.71
CA LYS A 27 20.16 6.24 9.07
C LYS A 27 20.52 5.42 7.83
N ASN A 28 21.64 4.71 7.86
CA ASN A 28 22.00 3.73 6.85
C ASN A 28 21.78 2.33 7.39
N LEU A 29 20.96 1.53 6.72
CA LEU A 29 20.78 0.12 7.07
C LEU A 29 22.01 -0.67 6.60
N ASP A 30 22.70 -1.31 7.54
CA ASP A 30 23.70 -2.34 7.24
C ASP A 30 22.99 -3.61 6.76
N LEU A 31 22.64 -3.62 5.47
CA LEU A 31 21.94 -4.72 4.84
C LEU A 31 22.75 -6.01 4.88
N SER A 32 24.07 -5.92 4.69
CA SER A 32 24.97 -7.07 4.70
C SER A 32 25.02 -7.70 6.09
N GLY A 33 25.19 -6.88 7.13
CA GLY A 33 25.12 -7.32 8.52
C GLY A 33 23.76 -7.97 8.82
N PHE A 34 22.67 -7.30 8.46
CA PHE A 34 21.31 -7.81 8.67
C PHE A 34 21.10 -9.20 8.03
N ILE A 35 21.36 -9.35 6.73
CA ILE A 35 21.10 -10.63 6.02
C ILE A 35 21.97 -11.77 6.56
N THR A 36 23.17 -11.47 7.06
CA THR A 36 24.10 -12.51 7.53
C THR A 36 23.92 -12.89 8.99
N SER A 37 23.36 -12.00 9.82
CA SER A 37 23.28 -12.20 11.27
C SER A 37 21.86 -12.28 11.83
N GLU A 38 20.86 -11.70 11.16
CA GLU A 38 19.47 -11.83 11.61
C GLU A 38 18.93 -13.23 11.25
N PRO A 39 18.36 -13.98 12.21
CA PRO A 39 17.68 -15.23 11.91
C PRO A 39 16.39 -14.96 11.10
N ILE A 40 16.42 -15.30 9.81
CA ILE A 40 15.27 -15.21 8.92
C ILE A 40 14.59 -16.56 8.81
N TYR A 41 13.32 -16.63 9.22
CA TYR A 41 12.50 -17.80 8.98
C TYR A 41 12.11 -17.89 7.51
N ILE A 42 12.44 -19.01 6.86
CA ILE A 42 12.04 -19.33 5.49
C ILE A 42 10.84 -20.29 5.58
N PRO A 43 9.61 -19.84 5.25
CA PRO A 43 8.43 -20.69 5.27
C PRO A 43 8.49 -21.79 4.19
N THR A 44 7.63 -22.79 4.32
CA THR A 44 7.42 -23.77 3.25
C THR A 44 6.78 -23.11 2.03
N GLU A 45 7.02 -23.70 0.86
CA GLU A 45 6.49 -23.19 -0.41
C GLU A 45 4.95 -23.12 -0.42
N ASP A 46 4.26 -24.13 0.11
CA ASP A 46 2.79 -24.13 0.27
C ASP A 46 2.29 -22.95 1.11
N LEU A 47 2.99 -22.61 2.19
CA LEU A 47 2.61 -21.48 3.04
C LEU A 47 2.85 -20.14 2.33
N LEU A 48 3.93 -20.04 1.55
CA LEU A 48 4.18 -18.86 0.72
C LEU A 48 3.06 -18.65 -0.31
N PHE A 49 2.61 -19.71 -0.99
CA PHE A 49 1.50 -19.61 -1.94
C PHE A 49 0.19 -19.20 -1.28
N LYS A 50 -0.14 -19.77 -0.11
CA LYS A 50 -1.33 -19.38 0.66
C LYS A 50 -1.30 -17.93 1.10
N PHE A 51 -0.13 -17.45 1.56
CA PHE A 51 0.06 -16.06 1.93
C PHE A 51 -0.09 -15.12 0.74
N ASP A 52 0.50 -15.47 -0.40
CA ASP A 52 0.44 -14.65 -1.60
C ASP A 52 -0.99 -14.56 -2.16
N ASP A 53 -1.71 -15.69 -2.22
CA ASP A 53 -3.13 -15.72 -2.61
C ASP A 53 -4.00 -14.86 -1.68
N PHE A 54 -3.78 -14.95 -0.36
CA PHE A 54 -4.48 -14.11 0.61
C PHE A 54 -4.24 -12.62 0.36
N CYS A 55 -2.97 -12.21 0.25
CA CYS A 55 -2.65 -10.81 0.05
C CYS A 55 -3.10 -10.31 -1.34
N GLN A 56 -3.08 -11.15 -2.37
CA GLN A 56 -3.52 -10.78 -3.71
C GLN A 56 -5.02 -10.42 -3.73
N LYS A 57 -5.85 -11.17 -3.00
CA LYS A 57 -7.29 -10.87 -2.86
C LYS A 57 -7.50 -9.47 -2.27
N ILE A 58 -6.75 -9.11 -1.24
CA ILE A 58 -6.84 -7.79 -0.61
C ILE A 58 -6.35 -6.70 -1.56
N SER A 59 -5.19 -6.89 -2.19
CA SER A 59 -4.63 -5.94 -3.15
C SER A 59 -5.58 -5.67 -4.33
N ASN A 60 -6.28 -6.70 -4.82
CA ASN A 60 -7.27 -6.54 -5.88
C ASN A 60 -8.45 -5.66 -5.47
N ILE A 61 -8.91 -5.77 -4.22
CA ILE A 61 -9.98 -4.93 -3.69
C ILE A 61 -9.50 -3.49 -3.57
N ILE A 62 -8.31 -3.27 -2.99
CA ILE A 62 -7.71 -1.93 -2.85
C ILE A 62 -7.58 -1.25 -4.22
N PHE A 63 -7.01 -1.97 -5.19
CA PHE A 63 -6.83 -1.46 -6.55
C PHE A 63 -8.18 -1.12 -7.22
N SER A 64 -9.16 -2.02 -7.10
CA SER A 64 -10.48 -1.81 -7.69
C SER A 64 -11.19 -0.59 -7.08
N ASN A 65 -11.10 -0.42 -5.76
CA ASN A 65 -11.65 0.74 -5.06
C ASN A 65 -10.92 2.03 -5.45
N GLY A 66 -9.59 1.99 -5.57
CA GLY A 66 -8.80 3.13 -6.06
C GLY A 66 -9.24 3.59 -7.44
N LYS A 67 -9.42 2.66 -8.38
CA LYS A 67 -9.90 2.95 -9.73
C LYS A 67 -11.32 3.54 -9.74
N GLN A 68 -12.21 3.06 -8.86
CA GLN A 68 -13.55 3.62 -8.72
C GLN A 68 -13.49 5.05 -8.16
N ASN A 69 -12.66 5.29 -7.15
CA ASN A 69 -12.46 6.62 -6.58
C ASN A 69 -11.95 7.62 -7.63
N GLU A 70 -10.97 7.23 -8.45
CA GLU A 70 -10.48 8.09 -9.55
C GLU A 70 -11.60 8.44 -10.55
N LYS A 71 -12.41 7.44 -10.95
CA LYS A 71 -13.55 7.68 -11.83
C LYS A 71 -14.57 8.63 -11.22
N LEU A 72 -14.91 8.45 -9.94
CA LEU A 72 -15.84 9.31 -9.22
C LEU A 72 -15.31 10.74 -9.09
N ILE A 73 -14.02 10.91 -8.79
CA ILE A 73 -13.37 12.22 -8.73
C ILE A 73 -13.43 12.90 -10.10
N ASN A 74 -13.10 12.18 -11.17
CA ASN A 74 -13.14 12.73 -12.53
C ASN A 74 -14.56 13.11 -12.94
N LEU A 75 -15.55 12.26 -12.64
CA LEU A 75 -16.95 12.56 -12.92
C LEU A 75 -17.43 13.80 -12.15
N LYS A 76 -17.11 13.88 -10.85
CA LYS A 76 -17.42 15.05 -10.01
C LYS A 76 -16.78 16.31 -10.60
N ASN A 77 -15.50 16.27 -10.92
CA ASN A 77 -14.76 17.42 -11.45
C ASN A 77 -15.28 17.84 -12.83
N TYR A 78 -15.82 16.92 -13.62
CA TYR A 78 -16.45 17.20 -14.90
C TYR A 78 -17.85 17.82 -14.74
N LEU A 79 -18.68 17.26 -13.85
CA LEU A 79 -20.07 17.69 -13.68
C LEU A 79 -20.21 18.97 -12.87
N LEU A 80 -19.37 19.18 -11.85
CA LEU A 80 -19.52 20.32 -10.93
C LEU A 80 -19.46 21.68 -11.64
N PRO A 81 -18.50 21.97 -12.55
CA PRO A 81 -18.49 23.23 -13.28
C PRO A 81 -19.73 23.41 -14.15
N LYS A 82 -20.20 22.34 -14.80
CA LYS A 82 -21.40 22.38 -15.65
C LYS A 82 -22.67 22.66 -14.85
N LEU A 83 -22.78 22.06 -13.67
CA LEU A 83 -23.85 22.35 -12.71
C LEU A 83 -23.79 23.81 -12.25
N MET A 84 -22.61 24.29 -11.85
CA MET A 84 -22.43 25.67 -11.37
C MET A 84 -22.71 26.72 -12.45
N ASN A 85 -22.43 26.41 -13.71
CA ASN A 85 -22.72 27.29 -14.85
C ASN A 85 -24.18 27.23 -15.32
N GLY A 86 -25.02 26.37 -14.72
CA GLY A 86 -26.40 26.16 -15.16
C GLY A 86 -26.53 25.39 -16.49
N GLU A 87 -25.45 24.74 -16.96
CA GLU A 87 -25.50 23.87 -18.14
C GLU A 87 -26.23 22.54 -17.86
N ILE A 88 -26.35 22.17 -16.57
CA ILE A 88 -27.09 21.01 -16.09
C ILE A 88 -28.19 21.52 -15.15
N ASP A 89 -29.45 21.27 -15.52
CA ASP A 89 -30.62 21.53 -14.68
C ASP A 89 -30.92 20.30 -13.82
N VAL A 90 -31.15 20.53 -12.53
CA VAL A 90 -31.44 19.50 -11.52
C VAL A 90 -32.77 19.74 -10.80
N GLU A 91 -33.56 20.74 -11.20
CA GLU A 91 -34.80 21.15 -10.52
C GLU A 91 -35.86 20.04 -10.47
N ASN A 92 -35.86 19.11 -11.44
CA ASN A 92 -36.85 18.04 -11.55
C ASN A 92 -36.29 16.64 -11.26
N ILE A 93 -35.12 16.54 -10.60
CA ILE A 93 -34.55 15.23 -10.23
C ILE A 93 -35.15 14.79 -8.88
N GLU A 94 -35.87 13.66 -8.87
CA GLU A 94 -36.25 12.97 -7.64
C GLU A 94 -35.06 12.15 -7.10
N LEU A 95 -34.77 12.32 -5.79
CA LEU A 95 -33.69 11.64 -5.05
C LEU A 95 -34.18 10.34 -4.39
#